data_AF-A0A1S8C592-F1
#
_entry.id   AF-A0A1S8C592-F1
#
_cell.length_a   1.000
_cell.length_b   1.000
_cell.length_c   1.000
_cell.angle_alpha   90.00
_cell.angle_beta   90.00
_cell.angle_gamma   90.00
#
_symmetry.space_group_name_H-M   'P 1'
#
loop_
_entity.id
_entity.type
_entity.pdbx_description
1 polymer ?
#
loop_
_entity_poly.entity_id
_entity_poly.type
_entity_poly.pdbx_seq_one_letter_code
_entity_poly.pdbx_strand_id
1 'polypeptide(L)' 'GSADGDVVVIGAEPAAVAADLLDRLLSAGGELATVVVGEEPLGDSVCAHLAAVHPTVEVVRYPGGEGALPLLVGVE' A
#
# COMPACT_ATOMS: atom_id res chain seq x y z
N GLY A 1 13.27 -1.71 6.40
CA GLY A 1 13.49 -0.67 7.44
C GLY A 1 12.18 0.07 7.62
N SER A 2 11.61 0.08 8.83
CA SER A 2 10.28 0.66 9.04
C SER A 2 10.38 2.18 9.19
N ALA A 3 9.39 2.92 8.69
CA ALA A 3 9.25 4.33 9.02
C ALA A 3 9.29 4.48 10.55
N ASP A 4 10.25 5.26 11.08
CA ASP A 4 10.35 5.51 12.52
C ASP A 4 9.15 6.39 12.94
N GLY A 5 8.08 5.76 13.44
CA GLY A 5 6.89 6.40 13.98
C GLY A 5 5.59 6.10 13.24
N ASP A 6 4.46 6.50 13.85
CA ASP A 6 3.14 6.34 13.24
C ASP A 6 2.96 7.29 12.04
N VAL A 7 2.61 6.73 10.88
CA VAL A 7 2.30 7.51 9.68
C VAL A 7 0.79 7.60 9.51
N VAL A 8 0.26 8.82 9.47
CA VAL A 8 -1.15 9.10 9.18
C VAL A 8 -1.24 10.02 7.98
N VAL A 9 -1.97 9.59 6.94
CA VAL A 9 -2.26 10.37 5.74
C VAL A 9 -3.77 10.55 5.63
N ILE A 10 -4.23 11.79 5.43
CA ILE A 10 -5.66 12.14 5.30
C ILE A 10 -5.84 12.86 3.97
N GLY A 11 -6.76 12.37 3.15
CA GLY A 11 -7.06 12.92 1.83
C GLY A 11 -8.46 12.53 1.35
N ALA A 12 -8.86 13.09 0.21
CA ALA A 12 -10.20 12.92 -0.34
C ALA A 12 -10.32 11.74 -1.32
N GLU A 13 -9.20 11.23 -1.83
CA GLU A 13 -9.18 10.18 -2.85
C GLU A 13 -8.38 8.97 -2.30
N PRO A 14 -9.03 7.80 -2.12
CA PRO A 14 -8.40 6.63 -1.51
C PRO A 14 -7.13 6.14 -2.20
N ALA A 15 -7.06 6.15 -3.54
CA ALA A 15 -5.88 5.66 -4.24
C ALA A 15 -4.67 6.61 -4.03
N ALA A 16 -4.90 7.92 -4.06
CA ALA A 16 -3.89 8.92 -3.75
C ALA A 16 -3.39 8.82 -2.29
N VAL A 17 -4.30 8.58 -1.34
CA VAL A 17 -3.94 8.39 0.08
C VAL A 17 -3.12 7.11 0.26
N ALA A 18 -3.53 6.01 -0.37
CA ALA A 18 -2.82 4.73 -0.29
C ALA A 18 -1.41 4.83 -0.91
N ALA A 19 -1.28 5.53 -2.05
CA ALA A 19 0.00 5.79 -2.70
C ALA A 19 0.96 6.60 -1.80
N ASP A 20 0.50 7.74 -1.24
CA ASP A 20 1.32 8.56 -0.34
C ASP A 20 1.72 7.79 0.94
N LEU A 21 0.81 7.00 1.50
CA LEU A 21 1.13 6.14 2.64
C LEU A 21 2.23 5.13 2.30
N LEU A 22 2.10 4.40 1.18
CA LEU A 22 3.10 3.42 0.75
C LEU A 22 4.45 4.05 0.43
N ASP A 23 4.47 5.22 -0.22
CA ASP A 23 5.71 5.95 -0.50
C ASP A 23 6.47 6.29 0.78
N ARG A 24 5.74 6.73 1.82
CA ARG A 24 6.34 7.02 3.13
C ARG A 24 6.82 5.76 3.84
N LEU A 25 6.00 4.71 3.85
CA LEU A 25 6.34 3.44 4.49
C LEU A 25 7.58 2.80 3.85
N LEU A 26 7.71 2.85 2.51
CA LEU A 26 8.83 2.29 1.77
C LEU A 26 10.07 3.19 1.74
N SER A 27 9.93 4.49 2.02
CA SER A 27 11.07 5.43 2.06
C SER A 27 12.16 5.07 3.06
N ALA A 28 11.82 4.29 4.09
CA ALA A 28 12.75 3.77 5.09
C ALA A 28 13.47 2.48 4.66
N GLY A 29 13.35 2.09 3.37
CA GLY A 29 14.02 0.95 2.77
C GLY A 29 13.26 -0.36 3.00
N GLY A 30 11.97 -0.35 2.69
CA GLY A 30 11.18 -1.58 2.62
C GLY A 30 11.41 -2.31 1.30
N GLU A 31 11.48 -3.63 1.33
CA GLU A 31 11.74 -4.48 0.15
C GLU A 31 10.53 -5.33 -0.25
N LEU A 32 9.57 -5.50 0.66
CA LEU A 32 8.33 -6.22 0.44
C LEU A 32 7.13 -5.35 0.84
N ALA A 33 6.08 -5.38 0.02
CA ALA A 33 4.78 -4.83 0.32
C ALA A 33 3.71 -5.93 0.24
N THR A 34 3.09 -6.23 1.38
CA THR A 34 1.92 -7.10 1.44
C THR A 34 0.65 -6.26 1.37
N VAL A 35 -0.25 -6.59 0.44
CA VAL A 35 -1.49 -5.87 0.19
C VAL A 35 -2.67 -6.82 0.30
N VAL A 36 -3.63 -6.52 1.19
CA VAL A 36 -4.92 -7.21 1.26
C VAL A 36 -6.00 -6.29 0.70
N VAL A 37 -6.67 -6.72 -0.36
CA VAL A 37 -7.56 -5.88 -1.18
C VAL A 37 -9.02 -6.19 -0.89
N GLY A 38 -9.74 -5.27 -0.25
CA GLY A 38 -11.20 -5.36 -0.08
C GLY A 38 -11.97 -4.75 -1.25
N GLU A 39 -11.44 -3.68 -1.85
CA GLU A 39 -12.00 -3.05 -3.05
C GLU A 39 -11.03 -3.16 -4.25
N GLU A 40 -11.43 -3.93 -5.26
CA GLU A 40 -10.57 -4.24 -6.42
C GLU A 40 -10.01 -3.00 -7.15
N PRO A 41 -10.77 -1.92 -7.44
CA PRO A 41 -10.23 -0.74 -8.12
C PRO A 41 -9.09 -0.05 -7.33
N LEU A 42 -9.17 -0.08 -5.99
CA LEU A 42 -8.14 0.47 -5.13
C LEU A 42 -6.89 -0.43 -5.12
N GLY A 43 -7.08 -1.74 -5.03
CA GLY A 43 -5.98 -2.71 -5.12
C GLY A 43 -5.20 -2.62 -6.43
N ASP A 44 -5.90 -2.52 -7.57
CA ASP A 44 -5.27 -2.36 -8.88
C ASP A 44 -4.47 -1.06 -8.98
N SER A 45 -5.04 0.04 -8.49
CA SER A 45 -4.38 1.36 -8.48
C SER A 45 -3.10 1.33 -7.64
N VAL A 46 -3.14 0.70 -6.46
CA VAL A 46 -2.00 0.57 -5.56
C VAL A 46 -0.90 -0.31 -6.17
N CYS A 47 -1.25 -1.47 -6.72
CA CYS A 47 -0.27 -2.33 -7.37
C CYS A 47 0.39 -1.64 -8.58
N ALA A 48 -0.38 -0.88 -9.37
CA ALA A 48 0.16 -0.10 -10.48
C ALA A 48 1.12 0.99 -10.00
N HIS A 49 0.78 1.70 -8.91
CA HIS A 49 1.65 2.70 -8.31
C HIS A 49 2.97 2.11 -7.81
N LEU A 50 2.92 1.00 -7.05
CA LEU A 50 4.11 0.31 -6.55
C LEU A 50 5.02 -0.16 -7.69
N ALA A 51 4.45 -0.76 -8.74
CA ALA A 51 5.24 -1.18 -9.91
C ALA A 51 5.93 -0.01 -10.63
N ALA A 52 5.33 1.18 -10.61
CA ALA A 52 5.88 2.37 -11.27
C ALA A 52 6.92 3.12 -10.41
N VAL A 53 6.67 3.26 -9.10
CA VAL A 53 7.46 4.11 -8.21
C VAL A 53 8.48 3.32 -7.40
N HIS A 54 8.16 2.07 -7.05
CA HIS A 54 9.01 1.17 -6.26
C HIS A 54 9.25 -0.16 -7.01
N PRO A 55 9.84 -0.14 -8.21
CA PRO A 55 9.93 -1.32 -9.09
C PRO A 55 10.77 -2.48 -8.53
N THR A 56 11.57 -2.22 -7.48
CA THR A 56 12.38 -3.23 -6.81
C THR A 56 11.67 -3.88 -5.62
N VAL A 57 10.53 -3.35 -5.20
CA VAL A 57 9.76 -3.87 -4.07
C VAL A 57 8.94 -5.07 -4.55
N GLU A 58 9.05 -6.19 -3.85
CA GLU A 58 8.19 -7.34 -4.05
C GLU A 58 6.77 -7.00 -3.58
N VAL A 59 5.76 -7.31 -4.39
CA VAL A 59 4.35 -7.05 -4.03
C VAL A 59 3.59 -8.36 -3.94
N VAL A 60 3.06 -8.65 -2.76
CA VAL A 60 2.23 -9.83 -2.52
C VAL A 60 0.79 -9.39 -2.28
N ARG A 61 -0.13 -9.86 -3.12
CA ARG A 61 -1.55 -9.49 -3.06
C ARG A 61 -2.41 -10.64 -2.55
N TYR A 62 -3.31 -10.33 -1.61
CA TYR A 62 -4.33 -11.24 -1.10
C TYR A 62 -5.72 -10.62 -1.24
N PRO A 63 -6.77 -11.42 -1.48
CA PRO A 63 -8.14 -10.94 -1.43
C PRO A 63 -8.56 -10.68 0.02
N GLY A 64 -9.10 -9.49 0.27
CA GLY A 64 -9.87 -9.17 1.46
C GLY A 64 -11.28 -9.73 1.26
N GLY A 65 -11.66 -10.72 2.06
CA GLY A 65 -12.99 -11.34 1.96
C GLY A 65 -14.15 -10.36 2.20
N GLU A 66 -15.38 -10.89 2.25
CA GLU A 66 -16.57 -10.07 2.47
C GLU A 66 -16.45 -9.22 3.75
N GLY A 67 -16.69 -7.91 3.61
CA GLY A 67 -16.60 -6.95 4.72
C GLY A 67 -15.19 -6.55 5.14
N ALA A 68 -14.16 -6.91 4.36
CA ALA A 68 -12.80 -6.44 4.59
C ALA A 68 -12.70 -4.91 4.49
N LEU A 69 -11.67 -4.36 5.14
CA LEU A 69 -11.28 -2.97 4.91
C LEU A 69 -10.93 -2.76 3.42
N PRO A 70 -11.15 -1.55 2.86
CA PRO A 70 -10.88 -1.29 1.45
C PRO A 70 -9.48 -1.71 1.01
N LEU A 71 -8.50 -1.48 1.89
CA LEU A 71 -7.10 -1.84 1.70
C LEU A 71 -6.41 -2.04 3.07
N LEU A 72 -5.63 -3.10 3.20
CA LEU A 72 -4.62 -3.24 4.26
C LEU A 72 -3.26 -3.39 3.62
N VAL A 73 -2.26 -2.71 4.18
CA VAL A 73 -0.88 -2.76 3.71
C VAL A 73 0.08 -3.02 4.86
N GLY A 74 1.13 -3.79 4.58
CA GLY A 74 2.29 -3.96 5.45
C GLY A 74 3.56 -3.94 4.62
N VAL A 75 4.63 -3.36 5.16
CA VAL A 75 5.95 -3.32 4.53
C VAL A 75 7.02 -3.85 5.46
N GLU A 76 8.10 -4.41 4.91
CA GLU A 76 9.26 -4.96 5.66
C GLU A 76 10.58 -4.36 5.17
#